data_AF-A0A838YZB8-F1
#
_entry.id   AF-A0A838YZB8-F1
#
_cell.length_a   1.000
_cell.length_b   1.000
_cell.length_c   1.000
_cell.angle_alpha   90.00
_cell.angle_beta   90.00
_cell.angle_gamma   90.00
#
_symmetry.space_group_name_H-M   'P 1'
#
loop_
_entity.id
_entity.type
_entity.pdbx_description
1 polymer ?
#
loop_
_entity_poly.entity_id
_entity_poly.type
_entity_poly.pdbx_seq_one_letter_code
_entity_poly.pdbx_strand_id
1 'polypeptide(L)'
;MIITAELSATFIESYSGLIFLDLNMLVMNGWEFLDEFTTNYYPKFNKTRIVILSSSTTPSEKAKGLNYPMVIDFLSKSLTIHALKALPLGE
;
A
#
# COMPACT_ATOMS: atom_id res chain seq x y z
N MET A 1 -12.09 -13.90 -8.12
CA MET A 1 -11.67 -15.18 -8.72
C MET A 1 -11.85 -16.25 -7.66
N ILE A 2 -12.75 -17.21 -7.89
CA ILE A 2 -12.93 -18.35 -6.97
C ILE A 2 -11.73 -19.27 -7.21
N ILE A 3 -10.93 -19.53 -6.19
CA ILE A 3 -9.92 -20.60 -6.26
C ILE A 3 -10.30 -21.65 -5.23
N THR A 4 -10.97 -22.69 -5.70
CA THR A 4 -10.96 -24.01 -5.07
C THR A 4 -10.06 -24.90 -5.91
N ALA A 5 -8.97 -25.37 -5.31
CA ALA A 5 -8.40 -26.70 -5.50
C ALA A 5 -7.08 -26.76 -4.73
N GLU A 6 -6.96 -27.76 -3.86
CA GLU A 6 -5.73 -28.12 -3.19
C GLU A 6 -4.63 -28.40 -4.22
N LEU A 7 -3.56 -27.62 -4.16
CA LEU A 7 -2.28 -27.93 -4.79
C LEU A 7 -1.18 -27.57 -3.79
N SER A 8 -0.71 -28.61 -3.12
CA SER A 8 0.68 -28.84 -2.73
C SER A 8 1.56 -27.58 -2.71
N ALA A 9 1.86 -27.12 -1.50
CA ALA A 9 2.89 -26.18 -1.07
C ALA A 9 4.05 -25.87 -2.06
N THR A 10 3.85 -25.16 -3.18
CA THR A 10 4.96 -24.51 -3.94
C THR A 10 4.58 -23.41 -4.93
N PHE A 11 3.42 -22.77 -4.82
CA PHE A 11 3.18 -21.50 -5.52
C PHE A 11 2.66 -20.46 -4.53
N ILE A 12 3.60 -19.87 -3.78
CA ILE A 12 3.35 -18.53 -3.26
C ILE A 12 3.43 -17.65 -4.51
N GLU A 13 2.31 -17.42 -5.19
CA GLU A 13 2.20 -16.26 -6.08
C GLU A 13 2.60 -15.07 -5.23
N SER A 14 3.81 -14.55 -5.46
CA SER A 14 4.25 -13.36 -4.76
C SER A 14 3.47 -12.22 -5.38
N TYR A 15 2.31 -11.93 -4.82
CA TYR A 15 1.47 -10.83 -5.25
C TYR A 15 2.26 -9.53 -5.06
N SER A 16 2.76 -9.01 -6.18
CA SER A 16 3.34 -7.68 -6.28
C SER A 16 2.23 -6.76 -6.76
N GLY A 17 1.86 -5.79 -5.92
CA GLY A 17 0.81 -4.84 -6.21
C GLY A 17 1.20 -3.46 -5.71
N LEU A 18 0.73 -2.43 -6.40
CA LEU A 18 0.84 -1.04 -5.97
C LEU A 18 -0.55 -0.54 -5.58
N ILE A 19 -0.69 -0.10 -4.34
CA ILE A 19 -1.94 0.48 -3.81
C ILE A 19 -1.72 1.98 -3.65
N PHE A 20 -2.63 2.76 -4.21
CA PHE A 20 -2.77 4.18 -3.87
C PHE A 20 -3.85 4.32 -2.80
N LEU A 21 -3.46 4.73 -1.60
CA LEU A 21 -4.35 4.75 -0.44
C LEU A 21 -4.73 6.18 -0.07
N ASP A 22 -6.03 6.49 -0.06
CA ASP A 22 -6.53 7.73 0.54
C ASP A 22 -6.65 7.56 2.06
N LEU A 23 -6.08 8.47 2.86
CA LEU A 23 -6.24 8.43 4.32
C LEU A 23 -7.64 8.85 4.79
N ASN A 24 -8.27 9.76 4.05
CA ASN A 24 -9.56 10.36 4.38
C ASN A 24 -10.69 9.62 3.64
N MET A 25 -10.77 8.30 3.82
CA MET A 25 -11.83 7.46 3.31
C MET A 25 -13.10 7.52 4.19
N LEU A 26 -14.28 7.43 3.57
CA LEU A 26 -15.56 7.70 4.25
C LEU A 26 -16.02 6.62 5.24
N VAL A 27 -15.69 5.35 5.00
CA VAL A 27 -16.22 4.20 5.77
C VAL A 27 -15.16 3.55 6.67
N MET A 28 -13.90 3.53 6.21
CA MET A 28 -12.75 3.00 6.94
C MET A 28 -11.65 4.05 6.86
N ASN A 29 -10.99 4.35 7.96
CA ASN A 29 -9.87 5.29 7.93
C ASN A 29 -8.66 4.62 7.26
N GLY A 30 -7.90 5.34 6.41
CA GLY A 30 -6.73 4.75 5.77
C GLY A 30 -5.64 4.30 6.75
N TRP A 31 -5.58 4.88 7.95
CA TRP A 31 -4.69 4.37 9.01
C TRP A 31 -5.13 3.01 9.54
N GLU A 32 -6.43 2.79 9.73
CA GLU A 32 -6.98 1.49 10.14
C GLU A 32 -6.71 0.43 9.07
N PHE A 33 -6.83 0.82 7.78
CA PHE A 33 -6.43 -0.05 6.68
C PHE A 33 -4.96 -0.45 6.78
N LEU A 34 -4.05 0.48 7.09
CA LEU A 34 -2.62 0.17 7.22
C LEU A 34 -2.34 -0.78 8.40
N ASP A 35 -3.01 -0.58 9.53
CA ASP A 35 -2.89 -1.46 10.71
C ASP A 35 -3.38 -2.89 10.39
N GLU A 36 -4.56 -3.00 9.79
CA GLU A 36 -5.18 -4.26 9.39
C GLU A 36 -4.36 -4.98 8.30
N PHE A 37 -3.92 -4.23 7.29
CA PHE A 37 -3.09 -4.76 6.20
C PHE A 37 -1.76 -5.29 6.73
N THR A 38 -1.10 -4.54 7.61
CA THR A 38 0.18 -4.96 8.22
C THR A 38 0.03 -6.26 9.01
N THR A 39 -1.04 -6.38 9.79
CA THR A 39 -1.23 -7.52 10.69
C THR A 39 -1.69 -8.77 9.96
N ASN A 40 -2.71 -8.64 9.11
CA ASN A 40 -3.45 -9.79 8.58
C ASN A 40 -3.07 -10.17 7.15
N TYR A 41 -2.51 -9.23 6.38
CA TYR A 41 -2.29 -9.41 4.94
C TYR A 41 -0.82 -9.36 4.54
N TYR A 42 -0.02 -8.47 5.13
CA TYR A 42 1.39 -8.29 4.77
C TYR A 42 2.23 -9.58 4.81
N PRO A 43 2.03 -10.55 5.73
CA PRO A 43 2.76 -11.83 5.67
C PRO A 43 2.56 -12.60 4.36
N LYS A 44 1.39 -12.47 3.71
CA LYS A 44 1.06 -13.11 2.42
C LYS A 44 1.36 -12.20 1.23
N PHE A 45 1.26 -10.89 1.43
CA PHE A 45 1.39 -9.84 0.41
C PHE A 45 2.61 -8.95 0.65
N ASN A 46 3.73 -9.53 1.08
CA ASN A 46 4.91 -8.79 1.54
C ASN A 46 5.65 -8.00 0.44
N LYS A 47 5.26 -8.19 -0.83
CA LYS A 47 5.74 -7.39 -1.97
C LYS A 47 4.80 -6.26 -2.36
N THR A 48 3.63 -6.15 -1.73
CA THR A 48 2.72 -5.04 -1.98
C THR A 48 3.32 -3.74 -1.45
N ARG A 49 3.25 -2.71 -2.28
CA ARG A 49 3.74 -1.36 -1.98
C ARG A 49 2.54 -0.42 -1.89
N ILE A 50 2.58 0.50 -0.94
CA ILE A 50 1.53 1.48 -0.71
C ILE A 50 2.09 2.88 -0.87
N VAL A 51 1.41 3.67 -1.69
CA VAL A 51 1.63 5.11 -1.83
C VAL A 51 0.42 5.82 -1.24
N ILE A 52 0.63 6.66 -0.24
CA ILE A 52 -0.45 7.38 0.41
C ILE A 52 -0.79 8.64 -0.38
N LEU A 53 -2.07 8.84 -0.66
CA LEU A 53 -2.62 10.02 -1.30
C LEU A 53 -3.12 11.00 -0.26
N SER A 54 -2.62 12.25 -0.29
CA SER A 54 -3.15 13.31 0.56
C SER A 54 -3.29 14.65 -0.17
N SER A 55 -4.26 15.46 0.26
CA SER A 55 -4.37 16.86 -0.19
C SER A 55 -3.32 17.74 0.47
N SER A 56 -2.92 17.39 1.69
CA SER A 56 -1.84 17.98 2.46
C SER A 56 -1.25 16.90 3.35
N THR A 57 0.07 16.79 3.41
CA THR A 57 0.74 15.85 4.32
C THR A 57 1.65 16.62 5.24
N THR A 58 1.44 16.46 6.54
CA THR A 58 2.35 16.98 7.54
C THR A 58 3.60 16.10 7.66
N PRO A 59 4.75 16.64 8.13
CA PRO A 59 5.93 15.82 8.41
C PRO A 59 5.65 14.68 9.40
N SER A 60 4.75 14.89 10.36
CA SER A 60 4.32 13.88 11.33
C SER A 60 3.59 12.71 10.67
N GLU A 61 2.66 12.99 9.75
CA GLU A 61 1.95 11.95 8.99
C GLU A 61 2.90 11.16 8.08
N LYS A 62 3.87 11.85 7.45
CA LYS A 62 4.91 11.16 6.68
C LYS A 62 5.72 10.21 7.54
N ALA A 63 6.21 10.70 8.69
CA ALA A 63 6.96 9.89 9.64
C ALA A 63 6.13 8.69 10.15
N LYS A 64 4.85 8.91 10.46
CA LYS A 64 3.92 7.84 10.87
C LYS A 64 3.76 6.80 9.77
N GLY A 65 3.46 7.21 8.54
CA GLY A 65 3.23 6.29 7.43
C GLY A 65 4.46 5.48 7.06
N LEU A 66 5.65 6.07 7.09
CA LEU A 66 6.90 5.38 6.79
C LEU A 66 7.30 4.34 7.85
N ASN A 67 6.62 4.28 9.00
CA ASN A 67 6.80 3.18 9.96
C ASN A 67 6.11 1.88 9.52
N TYR A 68 5.20 1.95 8.55
CA TYR A 68 4.55 0.77 7.98
C TYR A 68 5.43 0.19 6.86
N PRO A 69 5.76 -1.12 6.90
CA PRO A 69 6.82 -1.68 6.05
C PRO A 69 6.48 -1.70 4.55
N MET A 70 5.20 -1.62 4.20
CA MET A 70 4.72 -1.55 2.82
C MET A 70 4.59 -0.12 2.28
N VAL A 71 4.62 0.91 3.12
CA VAL A 71 4.45 2.31 2.68
C VAL A 71 5.76 2.84 2.13
N ILE A 72 5.75 3.30 0.88
CA ILE A 72 6.98 3.70 0.18
C ILE A 72 7.04 5.17 -0.18
N ASP A 73 5.90 5.84 -0.30
CA ASP A 73 5.87 7.26 -0.64
C ASP A 73 4.51 7.90 -0.34
N PHE A 74 4.47 9.22 -0.49
CA PHE A 74 3.29 10.05 -0.39
C PHE A 74 3.15 10.92 -1.64
N LEU A 75 1.97 10.89 -2.25
CA LEU A 75 1.64 11.75 -3.38
C LEU A 75 0.50 12.72 -3.04
N SER A 76 0.53 13.88 -3.71
CA SER A 76 -0.63 14.76 -3.73
C SER A 76 -1.79 14.06 -4.45
N LYS A 77 -3.01 14.18 -3.90
CA LYS A 77 -4.24 13.73 -4.57
C LYS A 77 -4.42 14.35 -5.96
N SER A 78 -3.83 15.52 -6.22
CA SER A 78 -3.68 16.07 -7.57
C SER A 78 -2.56 15.33 -8.31
N LEU A 79 -2.81 14.07 -8.64
CA LEU A 79 -1.82 13.20 -9.27
C LEU A 79 -1.38 13.78 -10.62
N THR A 80 -0.06 13.90 -10.80
CA THR A 80 0.54 14.28 -12.09
C THR A 80 1.32 13.10 -12.65
N ILE A 81 1.41 13.04 -13.98
CA ILE A 81 2.21 12.01 -14.66
C ILE A 81 3.67 12.05 -14.20
N HIS A 82 4.20 13.24 -13.93
CA HIS A 82 5.57 13.41 -13.44
C HIS A 82 5.75 12.75 -12.06
N ALA A 83 4.82 12.99 -11.14
CA ALA A 83 4.87 12.39 -9.80
C ALA A 83 4.78 10.86 -9.84
N LEU A 84 3.95 10.30 -10.72
CA LEU A 84 3.85 8.84 -10.89
C LEU A 84 5.15 8.22 -11.42
N LYS A 85 5.85 8.90 -12.34
CA LYS A 85 7.14 8.43 -12.89
C LYS A 85 8.29 8.49 -11.88
N ALA A 86 8.16 9.31 -10.84
CA ALA A 86 9.18 9.46 -9.81
C ALA A 86 9.09 8.41 -8.69
N LEU A 87 8.07 7.54 -8.72
CA LEU A 87 7.87 6.55 -7.66
C LEU A 87 9.02 5.53 -7.61
N PRO A 88 9.53 5.19 -6.41
CA PRO A 88 10.65 4.26 -6.23
C PRO A 88 10.17 2.80 -6.29
N LEU A 89 9.72 2.38 -7.48
CA LEU A 89 9.19 1.04 -7.71
C LEU A 89 10.26 -0.02 -8.03
N GLY A 90 11.49 0.39 -8.35
CA GLY A 90 12.54 -0.53 -8.80
C GLY A 90 12.24 -1.19 -10.14
N GLU A 91 13.22 -1.88 -10.73
CA GLU A 91 12.98 -2.93 -11.72
C GLU A 91 12.69 -4.27 -11.01
#